data_AF-H9F3A1-F1
#
_entry.id   AF-H9F3A1-F1
#
_cell.length_a   1.000
_cell.length_b   1.000
_cell.length_c   1.000
_cell.angle_alpha   90.00
_cell.angle_beta   90.00
_cell.angle_gamma   90.00
#
_symmetry.space_group_name_H-M   'P 1'
#
loop_
_entity.id
_entity.type
_entity.pdbx_description
1 polymer ?
#
loop_
_entity_poly.entity_id
_entity_poly.type
_entity_poly.pdbx_seq_one_letter_code
_entity_poly.pdbx_strand_id
1 'polypeptide(L)'
;VNYVQKRSSQISNENDRHLQTCSLRLPENSINFSIAMDLYSPPFIYLSVLLASKPKEVTTVKVKAFIVTLTGNLSSSGGIWSITAKVSDGTAYLDVDFVDEILTSLIGFSVPEMKQLKKDPLQYQKFLEGLQKCQRDLIDLCCIMTISFNPSLSKAMVLALQNVNTEHLENLKKRLNK
;
A
#
# COMPACT_ATOMS: atom_id res chain seq x y z
N VAL A 1 2.02 46.81 -74.20
CA VAL A 1 2.11 45.37 -73.89
C VAL A 1 1.18 45.07 -72.73
N ASN A 2 0.18 44.23 -73.03
CA ASN A 2 -0.61 43.33 -72.18
C ASN A 2 -1.55 43.81 -71.07
N TYR A 3 -2.60 43.01 -70.96
CA TYR A 3 -3.90 43.14 -70.33
C TYR A 3 -4.12 41.87 -69.45
N VAL A 4 -5.06 41.95 -68.49
CA VAL A 4 -5.79 40.86 -67.78
C VAL A 4 -5.18 40.22 -66.49
N GLN A 5 -5.77 40.61 -65.34
CA GLN A 5 -6.48 39.87 -64.26
C GLN A 5 -6.18 38.37 -63.88
N LYS A 6 -6.09 38.10 -62.55
CA LYS A 6 -6.90 37.15 -61.70
C LYS A 6 -6.11 36.27 -60.69
N ARG A 7 -6.73 36.06 -59.51
CA ARG A 7 -6.39 35.27 -58.29
C ARG A 7 -5.86 33.83 -58.51
N SER A 8 -4.99 33.36 -57.60
CA SER A 8 -5.19 32.13 -56.78
C SER A 8 -4.10 31.91 -55.73
N SER A 9 -4.50 31.27 -54.62
CA SER A 9 -3.80 30.89 -53.40
C SER A 9 -2.65 29.87 -53.60
N GLN A 10 -1.64 29.87 -52.71
CA GLN A 10 -1.05 28.64 -52.12
C GLN A 10 -0.08 28.94 -50.97
N ILE A 11 0.01 27.97 -50.07
CA ILE A 11 0.55 27.96 -48.69
C ILE A 11 1.91 27.23 -48.68
N SER A 12 2.86 27.70 -47.85
CA SER A 12 3.88 26.89 -47.13
C SER A 12 4.68 27.82 -46.21
N ASN A 13 4.46 27.82 -44.89
CA ASN A 13 5.06 26.98 -43.85
C ASN A 13 6.60 26.99 -43.83
N GLU A 14 7.17 27.81 -42.94
CA GLU A 14 8.39 27.49 -42.17
C GLU A 14 8.50 28.48 -41.00
N ASN A 15 8.47 27.97 -39.76
CA ASN A 15 9.14 28.55 -38.59
C ASN A 15 8.97 27.60 -37.40
N ASP A 16 9.88 26.63 -37.35
CA ASP A 16 10.06 25.69 -36.26
C ASP A 16 10.71 26.41 -35.07
N ARG A 17 9.94 26.66 -34.00
CA ARG A 17 10.49 27.13 -32.72
C ARG A 17 10.69 25.94 -31.80
N HIS A 18 11.94 25.51 -31.74
CA HIS A 18 12.47 24.50 -30.84
C HIS A 18 12.31 24.93 -29.37
N LEU A 19 11.30 24.37 -28.68
CA LEU A 19 11.20 24.38 -27.23
C LEU A 19 11.68 23.03 -26.70
N GLN A 20 12.93 23.01 -26.24
CA GLN A 20 13.50 21.90 -25.47
C GLN A 20 12.70 21.74 -24.18
N THR A 21 11.87 20.71 -24.13
CA THR A 21 11.27 20.23 -22.89
C THR A 21 12.28 19.24 -22.30
N CYS A 22 12.87 19.58 -21.16
CA CYS A 22 13.79 18.73 -20.43
C CYS A 22 13.09 17.43 -20.04
N SER A 23 13.32 16.37 -20.83
CA SER A 23 12.97 15.00 -20.45
C SER A 23 13.93 14.56 -19.35
N LEU A 24 13.46 14.62 -18.10
CA LEU A 24 14.15 14.02 -16.96
C LEU A 24 14.18 12.50 -17.17
N ARG A 25 15.34 11.99 -17.56
CA ARG A 25 15.58 10.55 -17.72
C ARG A 25 15.52 9.90 -16.34
N LEU A 26 14.42 9.21 -16.07
CA LEU A 26 14.35 8.22 -15.00
C LEU A 26 15.16 6.98 -15.42
N PRO A 27 15.83 6.28 -14.49
CA PRO A 27 16.55 5.06 -14.81
C PRO A 27 15.56 4.00 -15.33
N GLU A 28 15.89 3.37 -16.46
CA GLU A 28 15.13 2.29 -17.08
C GLU A 28 15.12 1.05 -16.18
N ASN A 29 14.18 0.99 -15.23
CA ASN A 29 13.68 -0.28 -14.72
C ASN A 29 12.38 -0.54 -15.48
N SER A 30 12.34 -1.58 -16.30
CA SER A 30 11.26 -1.90 -17.25
C SER A 30 9.99 -2.40 -16.56
N ILE A 31 9.44 -1.61 -15.64
CA ILE A 31 8.08 -1.80 -15.15
C ILE A 31 7.17 -1.43 -16.32
N ASN A 32 6.45 -2.41 -16.85
CA ASN A 32 5.48 -2.21 -17.92
C ASN A 32 4.53 -1.08 -17.51
N PHE A 33 4.51 0.03 -18.24
CA PHE A 33 3.83 1.28 -17.83
C PHE A 33 2.33 1.06 -17.54
N SER A 34 1.71 0.10 -18.22
CA SER A 34 0.33 -0.34 -17.94
C SER A 34 0.17 -0.96 -16.55
N ILE A 35 1.10 -1.82 -16.14
CA ILE A 35 1.11 -2.48 -14.81
C ILE A 35 1.39 -1.46 -13.71
N ALA A 36 2.23 -0.45 -13.97
CA ALA A 36 2.49 0.62 -13.01
C ALA A 36 1.22 1.41 -12.65
N MET A 37 0.32 1.66 -13.62
CA MET A 37 -0.96 2.31 -13.33
C MET A 37 -1.86 1.44 -12.46
N ASP A 38 -1.82 0.12 -12.64
CA ASP A 38 -2.64 -0.82 -11.87
C ASP A 38 -2.15 -1.04 -10.44
N LEU A 39 -0.84 -0.94 -10.18
CA LEU A 39 -0.24 -1.19 -8.85
C LEU A 39 -0.29 0.00 -7.89
N TYR A 40 -0.50 1.22 -8.40
CA TYR A 40 -0.51 2.42 -7.57
C TYR A 40 -1.80 3.24 -7.69
N SER A 41 -2.85 2.64 -8.26
CA SER A 41 -4.14 3.30 -8.42
C SER A 41 -4.83 3.53 -7.06
N PRO A 42 -5.17 4.78 -6.69
CA PRO A 42 -5.93 5.04 -5.47
C PRO A 42 -7.37 4.50 -5.60
N PRO A 43 -8.03 4.16 -4.48
CA PRO A 43 -7.53 4.25 -3.10
C PRO A 43 -6.67 3.06 -2.64
N PHE A 44 -6.75 1.94 -3.34
CA PHE A 44 -6.04 0.69 -3.08
C PHE A 44 -6.09 -0.20 -4.33
N ILE A 45 -5.23 -1.21 -4.38
CA ILE A 45 -5.12 -2.20 -5.46
C ILE A 45 -5.45 -3.60 -4.96
N TYR A 46 -5.33 -4.59 -5.83
CA TYR A 46 -5.65 -5.99 -5.51
C TYR A 46 -4.41 -6.89 -5.46
N LEU A 47 -4.40 -7.81 -4.50
CA LEU A 47 -3.33 -8.79 -4.31
C LEU A 47 -3.16 -9.69 -5.52
N SER A 48 -4.24 -10.11 -6.19
CA SER A 48 -4.14 -10.93 -7.40
C SER A 48 -3.38 -10.23 -8.52
N VAL A 49 -3.55 -8.91 -8.66
CA VAL A 49 -2.85 -8.07 -9.65
C VAL A 49 -1.35 -7.97 -9.31
N LEU A 50 -1.02 -7.71 -8.04
CA LEU A 50 0.36 -7.71 -7.55
C LEU A 50 1.06 -9.05 -7.80
N LEU A 51 0.40 -10.17 -7.50
CA LEU A 51 1.00 -11.49 -7.67
C LEU A 51 1.13 -11.87 -9.16
N ALA A 52 0.16 -11.50 -9.99
CA ALA A 52 0.19 -11.73 -11.42
C ALA A 52 1.28 -10.91 -12.14
N SER A 53 1.62 -9.72 -11.61
CA SER A 53 2.68 -8.89 -12.19
C SER A 53 4.09 -9.45 -11.97
N LYS A 54 4.25 -10.48 -11.13
CA LYS A 54 5.53 -11.15 -10.82
C LYS A 54 6.65 -10.14 -10.51
N PRO A 55 6.49 -9.33 -9.44
CA PRO A 55 7.47 -8.30 -9.11
C PRO A 55 8.85 -8.93 -8.86
N LYS A 56 9.90 -8.27 -9.37
CA LYS A 56 11.29 -8.71 -9.20
C LYS A 56 11.97 -8.11 -7.97
N GLU A 57 11.40 -7.02 -7.45
CA GLU A 57 11.91 -6.26 -6.33
C GLU A 57 10.84 -6.10 -5.24
N VAL A 58 11.27 -5.69 -4.05
CA VAL A 58 10.35 -5.40 -2.95
C VAL A 58 9.37 -4.34 -3.40
N THR A 59 8.07 -4.65 -3.36
CA THR A 59 7.01 -3.78 -3.87
C THR A 59 6.08 -3.39 -2.72
N THR A 60 5.86 -2.09 -2.53
CA THR A 60 4.94 -1.59 -1.50
C THR A 60 3.62 -1.16 -2.12
N VAL A 61 2.51 -1.71 -1.64
CA VAL A 61 1.17 -1.43 -2.16
C VAL A 61 0.18 -1.14 -1.03
N LYS A 62 -0.95 -0.52 -1.36
CA LYS A 62 -2.10 -0.40 -0.47
C LYS A 62 -3.21 -1.34 -0.92
N VAL A 63 -3.72 -2.17 -0.01
CA VAL A 63 -4.84 -3.09 -0.27
C VAL A 63 -5.91 -2.93 0.80
N LYS A 64 -7.19 -3.02 0.44
CA LYS A 64 -8.25 -3.13 1.45
C LYS A 64 -8.43 -4.60 1.81
N ALA A 65 -8.06 -4.98 3.02
CA ALA A 65 -7.97 -6.38 3.42
C ALA A 65 -8.53 -6.61 4.82
N PHE A 66 -8.72 -7.88 5.15
CA PHE A 66 -9.05 -8.37 6.49
C PHE A 66 -8.16 -9.56 6.85
N ILE A 67 -8.06 -9.85 8.16
CA ILE A 67 -7.35 -11.03 8.64
C ILE A 67 -8.25 -12.26 8.49
N VAL A 68 -7.76 -13.27 7.78
CA VAL A 68 -8.44 -14.57 7.65
C VAL A 68 -8.18 -15.41 8.90
N THR A 69 -6.92 -15.50 9.31
CA THR A 69 -6.51 -16.19 10.54
C THR A 69 -5.12 -15.71 10.97
N LEU A 70 -4.85 -15.80 12.26
CA LEU A 70 -3.49 -15.74 12.77
C LEU A 70 -2.76 -17.04 12.40
N THR A 71 -1.50 -16.95 12.02
CA THR A 71 -0.66 -18.10 11.63
C THR A 71 0.48 -18.35 12.62
N GLY A 72 0.63 -17.48 13.62
CA GLY A 72 1.61 -17.58 14.68
C GLY A 72 1.13 -16.89 15.96
N ASN A 73 1.77 -17.22 17.08
CA ASN A 73 1.49 -16.58 18.36
C ASN A 73 2.10 -15.18 18.43
N LEU A 74 1.52 -14.30 19.23
CA LEU A 74 2.16 -13.05 19.61
C LEU A 74 3.47 -13.36 20.35
N SER A 75 4.58 -12.82 19.84
CA SER A 75 5.92 -13.01 20.38
C SER A 75 6.50 -11.69 20.85
N SER A 76 7.24 -11.72 21.96
CA SER A 76 8.01 -10.58 22.50
C SER A 76 9.52 -10.77 22.34
N SER A 77 9.93 -11.71 21.46
CA SER A 77 11.34 -12.03 21.22
C SER A 77 12.08 -10.86 20.59
N GLY A 78 13.34 -10.66 20.97
CA GLY A 78 14.13 -9.52 20.48
C GLY A 78 13.73 -8.16 21.06
N GLY A 79 12.79 -8.11 22.00
CA GLY A 79 12.36 -6.85 22.63
C GLY A 79 11.33 -6.07 21.84
N ILE A 80 10.73 -6.69 20.82
CA ILE A 80 9.66 -6.14 19.98
C ILE A 80 8.48 -7.11 19.92
N TRP A 81 7.30 -6.60 19.63
CA TRP A 81 6.15 -7.41 19.30
C TRP A 81 6.23 -7.92 17.86
N SER A 82 5.84 -9.17 17.68
CA SER A 82 5.66 -9.75 16.34
C SER A 82 4.51 -10.75 16.35
N ILE A 83 3.74 -10.77 15.27
CA ILE A 83 2.71 -11.76 15.02
C ILE A 83 2.59 -11.97 13.51
N THR A 84 2.25 -13.20 13.12
CA THR A 84 2.05 -13.56 11.72
C THR A 84 0.57 -13.87 11.47
N ALA A 85 0.07 -13.49 10.31
CA ALA A 85 -1.31 -13.74 9.91
C ALA A 85 -1.42 -14.04 8.43
N LYS A 86 -2.55 -14.63 8.03
CA LYS A 86 -2.99 -14.70 6.64
C LYS A 86 -4.06 -13.65 6.42
N VAL A 87 -3.86 -12.76 5.45
CA VAL A 87 -4.84 -11.73 5.06
C VAL A 87 -5.44 -12.05 3.70
N SER A 88 -6.61 -11.48 3.43
CA SER A 88 -7.22 -11.47 2.11
C SER A 88 -7.87 -10.13 1.80
N ASP A 89 -7.83 -9.73 0.53
CA ASP A 89 -8.56 -8.60 -0.03
C ASP A 89 -9.78 -9.04 -0.86
N GLY A 90 -10.11 -10.33 -0.83
CA GLY A 90 -11.13 -10.97 -1.65
C GLY A 90 -10.64 -11.49 -3.01
N THR A 91 -9.40 -11.19 -3.41
CA THR A 91 -8.83 -11.64 -4.69
C THR A 91 -7.70 -12.66 -4.54
N ALA A 92 -6.97 -12.62 -3.43
CA ALA A 92 -5.95 -13.62 -3.07
C ALA A 92 -5.76 -13.71 -1.55
N TYR A 93 -4.88 -14.63 -1.14
CA TYR A 93 -4.39 -14.75 0.23
C TYR A 93 -2.92 -14.39 0.29
N LEU A 94 -2.49 -13.74 1.37
CA LEU A 94 -1.10 -13.39 1.59
C LEU A 94 -0.72 -13.60 3.05
N ASP A 95 0.39 -14.31 3.29
CA ASP A 95 0.98 -14.41 4.63
C ASP A 95 1.78 -13.14 4.93
N VAL A 96 1.50 -12.54 6.07
CA VAL A 96 2.05 -11.25 6.49
C VAL A 96 2.56 -11.28 7.91
N ASP A 97 3.61 -10.50 8.15
CA ASP A 97 4.08 -10.10 9.48
C ASP A 97 3.60 -8.67 9.77
N PHE A 98 3.28 -8.37 11.02
CA PHE A 98 2.98 -6.99 11.46
C PHE A 98 4.22 -6.35 12.08
N VAL A 99 4.49 -5.08 11.74
CA VAL A 99 5.55 -4.30 12.41
C VAL A 99 5.22 -4.04 13.87
N ASP A 100 6.26 -3.87 14.68
CA ASP A 100 6.17 -3.68 16.13
C ASP A 100 5.30 -2.47 16.50
N GLU A 101 5.39 -1.38 15.74
CA GLU A 101 4.66 -0.14 16.00
C GLU A 101 3.14 -0.33 15.92
N ILE A 102 2.67 -1.16 14.99
CA ILE A 102 1.24 -1.49 14.87
C ILE A 102 0.79 -2.25 16.11
N LEU A 103 1.53 -3.28 16.50
CA LEU A 103 1.16 -4.13 17.64
C LEU A 103 1.26 -3.36 18.96
N THR A 104 2.30 -2.55 19.12
CA THR A 104 2.47 -1.63 20.26
C THR A 104 1.29 -0.66 20.33
N SER A 105 0.84 -0.10 19.20
CA SER A 105 -0.32 0.79 19.16
C SER A 105 -1.63 0.09 19.51
N LEU A 106 -1.85 -1.14 19.02
CA LEU A 106 -3.06 -1.92 19.29
C LEU A 106 -3.13 -2.39 20.75
N ILE A 107 -2.01 -2.83 21.31
CA ILE A 107 -1.87 -3.28 22.70
C ILE A 107 -1.89 -2.09 23.68
N GLY A 108 -1.35 -0.95 23.26
CA GLY A 108 -1.13 0.24 24.11
C GLY A 108 0.15 0.20 24.93
N PHE A 109 1.00 -0.82 24.75
CA PHE A 109 2.26 -1.00 25.46
C PHE A 109 3.30 -1.70 24.59
N SER A 110 4.52 -1.19 24.62
CA SER A 110 5.70 -1.85 24.05
C SER A 110 6.17 -3.03 24.92
N VAL A 111 7.06 -3.86 24.39
CA VAL A 111 7.65 -4.97 25.16
C VAL A 111 8.44 -4.49 26.39
N PRO A 112 9.30 -3.44 26.33
CA PRO A 112 9.98 -2.92 27.52
C PRO A 112 9.01 -2.42 28.59
N GLU A 113 7.95 -1.71 28.20
CA GLU A 113 6.91 -1.24 29.13
C GLU A 113 6.21 -2.43 29.79
N MET A 114 5.76 -3.42 29.01
CA MET A 114 5.16 -4.64 29.54
C MET A 114 6.06 -5.33 30.60
N LYS A 115 7.38 -5.39 30.36
CA LYS A 115 8.33 -5.96 31.33
C LYS A 115 8.43 -5.15 32.62
N GLN A 116 8.25 -3.83 32.56
CA GLN A 116 8.21 -2.98 33.76
C GLN A 116 6.89 -3.16 34.52
N LEU A 117 5.76 -3.22 33.81
CA LEU A 117 4.43 -3.38 34.41
C LEU A 117 4.28 -4.71 35.15
N LYS A 118 4.98 -5.77 34.73
CA LYS A 118 4.99 -7.06 35.45
C LYS A 118 5.38 -6.98 36.92
N LYS A 119 6.05 -5.90 37.35
CA LYS A 119 6.45 -5.69 38.74
C LYS A 119 5.28 -5.22 39.63
N ASP A 120 4.23 -4.66 39.05
CA ASP A 120 3.05 -4.16 39.74
C ASP A 120 1.79 -4.87 39.20
N PRO A 121 1.14 -5.75 40.00
CA PRO A 121 -0.05 -6.49 39.57
C PRO A 121 -1.18 -5.61 39.01
N LEU A 122 -1.41 -4.42 39.59
CA LEU A 122 -2.49 -3.53 39.15
C LEU A 122 -2.20 -2.91 37.79
N GLN A 123 -0.93 -2.63 37.50
CA GLN A 123 -0.53 -2.08 36.20
C GLN A 123 -0.41 -3.18 35.15
N TYR A 124 0.01 -4.39 35.54
CA TYR A 124 0.00 -5.54 34.65
C TYR A 124 -1.41 -5.91 34.18
N GLN A 125 -2.43 -5.68 35.02
CA GLN A 125 -3.83 -5.88 34.62
C GLN A 125 -4.22 -4.99 33.42
N LYS A 126 -3.77 -3.74 33.37
CA LYS A 126 -4.00 -2.84 32.22
C LYS A 126 -3.36 -3.37 30.94
N PHE A 127 -2.18 -3.99 31.05
CA PHE A 127 -1.55 -4.65 29.90
C PHE A 127 -2.40 -5.84 29.42
N LEU A 128 -2.97 -6.65 30.32
CA LEU A 128 -3.85 -7.76 29.93
C LEU A 128 -5.12 -7.26 29.23
N GLU A 129 -5.70 -6.15 29.69
CA GLU A 129 -6.83 -5.49 29.01
C GLU A 129 -6.44 -5.01 27.61
N GLY A 130 -5.26 -4.39 27.46
CA GLY A 130 -4.68 -4.01 26.17
C GLY A 130 -4.47 -5.19 25.24
N LEU A 131 -4.01 -6.33 25.76
CA LEU A 131 -3.84 -7.56 24.99
C LEU A 131 -5.18 -8.12 24.49
N GLN A 132 -6.21 -8.13 25.35
CA GLN A 132 -7.56 -8.53 24.96
C GLN A 132 -8.16 -7.58 23.92
N LYS A 133 -7.90 -6.26 24.04
CA LYS A 133 -8.30 -5.27 23.05
C LYS A 133 -7.61 -5.52 21.71
N CYS A 134 -6.30 -5.69 21.70
CA CYS A 134 -5.54 -6.03 20.48
C CYS A 134 -6.08 -7.28 19.81
N GLN A 135 -6.41 -8.33 20.57
CA GLN A 135 -7.01 -9.54 20.01
C GLN A 135 -8.35 -9.25 19.30
N ARG A 136 -9.25 -8.47 19.92
CA ARG A 136 -10.52 -8.09 19.29
C ARG A 136 -10.30 -7.24 18.05
N ASP A 137 -9.41 -6.24 18.14
CA ASP A 137 -9.10 -5.35 17.02
C ASP A 137 -8.52 -6.10 15.82
N LEU A 138 -7.69 -7.12 16.06
CA LEU A 138 -7.17 -7.98 14.98
C LEU A 138 -8.26 -8.84 14.33
N ILE A 139 -9.23 -9.33 15.12
CA ILE A 139 -10.38 -10.09 14.59
C ILE A 139 -11.28 -9.19 13.73
N ASP A 140 -11.56 -7.98 14.20
CA ASP A 140 -12.43 -7.03 13.53
C ASP A 140 -11.71 -6.21 12.44
N LEU A 141 -10.41 -6.48 12.21
CA LEU A 141 -9.58 -5.69 11.32
C LEU A 141 -10.04 -5.82 9.87
N CYS A 142 -10.68 -4.76 9.36
CA CYS A 142 -11.02 -4.60 7.95
C CYS A 142 -10.71 -3.16 7.52
N CYS A 143 -9.53 -2.94 6.94
CA CYS A 143 -9.04 -1.60 6.64
C CYS A 143 -8.11 -1.59 5.42
N ILE A 144 -7.58 -0.42 5.06
CA ILE A 144 -6.52 -0.32 4.07
C ILE A 144 -5.19 -0.61 4.76
N MET A 145 -4.50 -1.64 4.29
CA MET A 145 -3.18 -2.05 4.74
C MET A 145 -2.14 -1.58 3.73
N THR A 146 -1.09 -0.90 4.21
CA THR A 146 0.13 -0.69 3.40
C THR A 146 1.04 -1.89 3.61
N ILE A 147 1.31 -2.63 2.55
CA ILE A 147 2.04 -3.90 2.59
C ILE A 147 3.31 -3.78 1.78
N SER A 148 4.45 -4.12 2.37
CA SER A 148 5.72 -4.34 1.67
C SER A 148 5.87 -5.82 1.35
N PHE A 149 5.77 -6.18 0.08
CA PHE A 149 5.88 -7.54 -0.41
C PHE A 149 7.30 -7.84 -0.89
N ASN A 150 7.92 -8.89 -0.34
CA ASN A 150 9.22 -9.38 -0.77
C ASN A 150 9.05 -10.63 -1.64
N PRO A 151 9.23 -10.54 -2.98
CA PRO A 151 9.03 -11.67 -3.88
C PRO A 151 10.01 -12.82 -3.64
N SER A 152 11.23 -12.53 -3.19
CA SER A 152 12.26 -13.55 -2.93
C SER A 152 11.93 -14.44 -1.74
N LEU A 153 11.14 -13.95 -0.79
CA LEU A 153 10.74 -14.68 0.41
C LEU A 153 9.28 -15.16 0.36
N SER A 154 8.51 -14.74 -0.65
CA SER A 154 7.06 -14.97 -0.74
C SER A 154 6.32 -14.57 0.54
N LYS A 155 6.79 -13.51 1.19
CA LYS A 155 6.27 -12.96 2.44
C LYS A 155 6.12 -11.46 2.34
N ALA A 156 5.22 -10.92 3.15
CA ALA A 156 4.98 -9.49 3.21
C ALA A 156 4.97 -8.98 4.64
N MET A 157 5.15 -7.67 4.78
CA MET A 157 5.09 -6.99 6.06
C MET A 157 4.06 -5.86 5.98
N VAL A 158 3.12 -5.82 6.94
CA VAL A 158 2.17 -4.73 7.08
C VAL A 158 2.86 -3.57 7.77
N LEU A 159 3.02 -2.47 7.05
CA LEU A 159 3.72 -1.26 7.49
C LEU A 159 2.80 -0.24 8.14
N ALA A 160 1.54 -0.18 7.70
CA ALA A 160 0.56 0.77 8.22
C ALA A 160 -0.88 0.28 8.03
N LEU A 161 -1.77 0.71 8.91
CA LEU A 161 -3.21 0.49 8.87
C LEU A 161 -3.94 1.83 8.72
N GLN A 162 -4.94 1.88 7.87
CA GLN A 162 -5.73 3.09 7.62
C GLN A 162 -7.20 2.75 7.47
N ASN A 163 -8.06 3.37 8.28
CA ASN A 163 -9.50 3.25 8.13
C ASN A 163 -9.96 3.84 6.78
N VAL A 164 -10.96 3.20 6.18
CA VAL A 164 -11.61 3.74 4.97
C VAL A 164 -12.30 5.06 5.35
N ASN A 165 -12.24 6.05 4.47
CA ASN A 165 -12.75 7.40 4.69
C ASN A 165 -13.40 7.93 3.38
N THR A 166 -13.91 9.15 3.41
CA THR A 166 -14.58 9.78 2.26
C THR A 166 -13.65 10.00 1.07
N GLU A 167 -12.38 10.35 1.31
CA GLU A 167 -11.38 10.48 0.23
C GLU A 167 -11.20 9.15 -0.52
N HIS A 168 -11.14 8.03 0.19
CA HIS A 168 -11.05 6.71 -0.44
C HIS A 168 -12.28 6.40 -1.30
N LEU A 169 -13.48 6.78 -0.83
CA LEU A 169 -14.71 6.62 -1.60
C LEU A 169 -14.68 7.43 -2.89
N GLU A 170 -14.31 8.71 -2.83
CA GLU A 170 -14.26 9.60 -4.00
C GLU A 170 -13.18 9.15 -5.01
N ASN A 171 -12.02 8.70 -4.52
CA ASN A 171 -10.99 8.11 -5.38
C ASN A 171 -11.50 6.86 -6.11
N LEU A 172 -12.28 6.00 -5.42
CA LEU A 172 -12.84 4.80 -6.03
C LEU A 172 -13.92 5.15 -7.06
N LYS A 173 -14.79 6.12 -6.77
CA LYS A 173 -15.79 6.66 -7.70
C LYS A 173 -15.14 7.21 -8.97
N LYS A 174 -14.12 8.05 -8.81
CA LYS A 174 -13.32 8.59 -9.92
C LYS A 174 -12.71 7.49 -10.77
N ARG A 175 -12.14 6.45 -10.15
CA ARG A 175 -11.58 5.30 -10.87
C ARG A 175 -12.62 4.52 -11.68
N LEU A 176 -13.87 4.47 -11.20
CA LEU A 176 -14.97 3.76 -11.83
C LEU A 176 -15.84 4.64 -12.74
N ASN A 177 -15.50 5.93 -12.90
CA ASN A 177 -16.32 6.93 -13.58
C ASN A 177 -17.78 6.97 -13.06
N LYS A 178 -17.94 6.93 -11.73
CA LYS A 178 -19.22 6.98 -11.01
C LYS A 178 -19.32 8.17 -10.07
#